data_AF-A0A7J7XG08-F1
#
_entry.id   AF-A0A7J7XG08-F1
#
_cell.length_a   1.000
_cell.length_b   1.000
_cell.length_c   1.000
_cell.angle_alpha   90.00
_cell.angle_beta   90.00
_cell.angle_gamma   90.00
#
_symmetry.space_group_name_H-M   'P 1'
#
loop_
_entity.id
_entity.type
_entity.pdbx_description
1 polymer ?
#
loop_
_entity_poly.entity_id
_entity_poly.type
_entity_poly.pdbx_seq_one_letter_code
_entity_poly.pdbx_strand_id
1 'polypeptide(L)'
;MSQSKHAEARELMCSGALLFFSHGQQNSAADLSMLVLESLEKAEVEVADELLENLAKLFSLMDPNSPERVAFVSRALKWSSGGSGRLGHPRLHQLLALTLDRIGQLFFGVPPKQTSSYGGLLGNLLSSLMGSSEQEGEDSQDDSSPIELD
;
A
#
# COMPACT_ATOMS: atom_id res chain seq x y z
N MET A 1 0.11 -13.81 29.20
CA MET A 1 1.40 -13.42 29.82
C MET A 1 2.56 -13.41 28.82
N SER A 2 2.69 -14.38 27.90
CA SER A 2 3.75 -14.35 26.87
C SER A 2 3.48 -13.35 25.75
N GLN A 3 2.25 -13.31 25.20
CA GLN A 3 1.91 -12.41 24.10
C GLN A 3 2.01 -10.91 24.44
N SER A 4 1.67 -10.50 25.66
CA SER A 4 1.83 -9.10 26.09
C SER A 4 3.29 -8.66 26.11
N LYS A 5 4.21 -9.54 26.55
CA LYS A 5 5.65 -9.28 26.52
C LYS A 5 6.19 -9.17 25.09
N HIS A 6 5.66 -9.95 24.15
CA HIS A 6 6.04 -9.84 22.74
C HIS A 6 5.57 -8.51 22.14
N ALA A 7 4.39 -8.01 22.52
CA ALA A 7 3.90 -6.70 22.08
C ALA A 7 4.76 -5.56 22.64
N GLU A 8 5.03 -5.55 23.94
CA GLU A 8 5.88 -4.54 24.60
C GLU A 8 7.31 -4.53 24.02
N ALA A 9 7.91 -5.71 23.85
CA ALA A 9 9.23 -5.83 23.24
C ALA A 9 9.25 -5.26 21.81
N ARG A 10 8.21 -5.55 21.02
CA ARG A 10 8.09 -5.03 19.66
C ARG A 10 7.94 -3.52 19.62
N GLU A 11 7.13 -2.95 20.50
CA GLU A 11 6.97 -1.51 20.63
C GLU A 11 8.29 -0.83 21.00
N LEU A 12 9.03 -1.42 21.96
CA LEU A 12 10.35 -0.95 22.35
C LEU A 12 11.34 -0.99 21.18
N MET A 13 11.37 -2.09 20.42
CA MET A 13 12.25 -2.22 19.24
C MET A 13 11.88 -1.23 18.14
N CYS A 14 10.59 -1.04 17.87
CA CYS A 14 10.12 -0.06 16.89
C CYS A 14 10.51 1.38 17.30
N SER A 15 10.28 1.73 18.57
CA SER A 15 10.67 3.03 19.12
C SER A 15 12.19 3.24 19.08
N GLY A 16 12.96 2.20 19.42
CA GLY A 16 14.42 2.22 19.34
C GLY A 16 14.94 2.39 17.91
N ALA A 17 14.32 1.73 16.93
CA ALA A 17 14.68 1.88 15.52
C ALA A 17 14.44 3.32 15.05
N LEU A 18 13.27 3.90 15.38
CA LEU A 18 12.97 5.31 15.07
C LEU A 18 13.98 6.27 15.71
N LEU A 19 14.38 6.01 16.95
CA LEU A 19 15.41 6.80 17.63
C LEU A 19 16.75 6.70 16.89
N PHE A 20 17.21 5.50 16.53
CA PHE A 20 18.46 5.33 15.78
C PHE A 20 18.43 6.00 14.41
N PHE A 21 17.31 5.93 13.69
CA PHE A 21 17.13 6.68 12.44
C PHE A 21 17.29 8.19 12.66
N SER A 22 16.71 8.74 13.74
CA SER A 22 16.84 10.19 14.04
C SER A 22 18.28 10.63 14.35
N HIS A 23 19.14 9.71 14.76
CA HIS A 23 20.57 9.94 15.00
C HIS A 23 21.47 9.52 13.83
N GLY A 24 20.89 9.14 12.68
CA GLY A 24 21.64 8.68 11.50
C GLY A 24 22.31 7.30 11.66
N GLN A 25 21.97 6.55 12.72
CA GLN A 25 22.52 5.22 12.99
C GLN A 25 21.79 4.15 12.16
N GLN A 26 21.99 4.17 10.85
CA GLN A 26 21.24 3.35 9.88
C GLN A 26 21.34 1.85 10.15
N ASN A 27 22.55 1.31 10.41
CA ASN A 27 22.74 -0.13 10.61
C ASN A 27 21.98 -0.63 11.84
N SER A 28 22.14 0.02 12.99
CA SER A 28 21.44 -0.36 14.22
C SER A 28 19.92 -0.17 14.11
N ALA A 29 19.47 0.87 13.39
CA ALA A 29 18.05 1.07 13.12
C ALA A 29 17.48 -0.05 12.24
N ALA A 30 18.22 -0.47 11.21
CA ALA A 30 17.84 -1.57 10.33
C ALA A 30 17.80 -2.92 11.07
N ASP A 31 18.79 -3.19 11.92
CA ASP A 31 18.82 -4.40 12.75
C ASP A 31 17.59 -4.48 13.68
N LEU A 32 17.27 -3.39 14.39
CA LEU A 32 16.05 -3.33 15.21
C LEU A 32 14.77 -3.49 14.37
N SER A 33 14.74 -2.91 13.17
CA SER A 33 13.61 -3.06 12.24
C SER A 33 13.42 -4.52 11.82
N MET A 34 14.50 -5.26 11.61
CA MET A 34 14.46 -6.69 11.32
C MET A 34 14.00 -7.51 12.53
N LEU A 35 14.38 -7.13 13.75
CA LEU A 35 13.90 -7.77 14.98
C LEU A 35 12.41 -7.53 15.23
N VAL A 36 11.87 -6.37 14.82
CA VAL A 36 10.41 -6.11 14.82
C VAL A 36 9.70 -7.16 13.97
N LEU A 37 10.16 -7.40 12.74
CA LEU A 37 9.59 -8.43 11.85
C LEU A 37 9.74 -9.84 12.44
N GLU A 38 10.92 -10.17 12.96
CA GLU A 38 11.15 -11.47 13.62
C GLU A 38 10.19 -11.70 14.80
N SER A 39 9.92 -10.65 15.58
CA SER A 39 8.96 -10.74 16.67
C SER A 39 7.52 -10.92 16.18
N LEU A 40 7.13 -10.30 15.06
CA LEU A 40 5.82 -10.49 14.45
C LEU A 40 5.63 -11.93 13.97
N GLU A 41 6.66 -12.49 13.33
CA GLU A 41 6.68 -13.87 12.85
C GLU A 41 6.61 -14.87 14.01
N LYS A 42 7.50 -14.74 15.01
CA LYS A 42 7.58 -15.68 16.15
C LYS A 42 6.34 -15.68 17.03
N ALA A 43 5.66 -14.53 17.14
CA ALA A 43 4.43 -14.42 17.91
C ALA A 43 3.17 -14.70 17.05
N GLU A 44 3.34 -15.11 15.79
CA GLU A 44 2.26 -15.41 14.83
C GLU A 44 1.21 -14.29 14.77
N VAL A 45 1.67 -13.04 14.74
CA VAL A 45 0.80 -11.87 14.80
C VAL A 45 0.07 -11.70 13.48
N GLU A 46 -1.25 -11.57 13.55
CA GLU A 46 -2.08 -11.27 12.39
C GLU A 46 -1.76 -9.88 11.81
N VAL A 47 -1.96 -9.75 10.50
CA VAL A 47 -1.74 -8.48 9.81
C VAL A 47 -2.81 -7.49 10.22
N ALA A 48 -2.38 -6.31 10.66
CA ALA A 48 -3.25 -5.19 11.01
C ALA A 48 -2.71 -3.89 10.38
N ASP A 49 -3.61 -2.96 10.05
CA ASP A 49 -3.24 -1.72 9.35
C ASP A 49 -2.18 -0.90 10.09
N GLU A 50 -2.28 -0.79 11.42
CA GLU A 50 -1.30 -0.10 12.26
C GLU A 50 0.11 -0.71 12.12
N LEU A 51 0.21 -2.05 12.04
CA LEU A 51 1.50 -2.72 11.85
C LEU A 51 2.07 -2.44 10.46
N LEU A 52 1.21 -2.42 9.43
CA LEU A 52 1.62 -2.10 8.07
C LEU A 52 2.14 -0.65 7.96
N GLU A 53 1.47 0.28 8.63
CA GLU A 53 1.88 1.69 8.69
C GLU A 53 3.21 1.85 9.43
N ASN A 54 3.41 1.14 10.53
CA ASN A 54 4.69 1.12 11.25
C ASN A 54 5.83 0.58 10.39
N LEU A 55 5.62 -0.54 9.68
CA LEU A 55 6.63 -1.10 8.78
C LEU A 55 6.94 -0.16 7.61
N ALA A 56 5.93 0.49 7.03
CA ALA A 56 6.12 1.49 5.99
C ALA A 56 6.89 2.71 6.49
N LYS A 57 6.64 3.15 7.74
CA LYS A 57 7.39 4.22 8.39
C LYS A 57 8.86 3.86 8.54
N LEU A 58 9.19 2.67 9.03
CA LEU A 58 10.57 2.19 9.12
C LEU A 58 11.25 2.17 7.74
N PHE A 59 10.59 1.61 6.74
CA PHE A 59 11.06 1.60 5.35
C PHE A 59 11.35 3.00 4.79
N SER A 60 10.54 3.99 5.14
CA SER A 60 10.70 5.38 4.66
C SER A 60 11.93 6.08 5.23
N LEU A 61 12.47 5.59 6.35
CA LEU A 61 13.62 6.16 7.05
C LEU A 61 14.95 5.44 6.73
N MET A 62 14.87 4.25 6.13
CA MET A 62 16.04 3.49 5.68
C MET A 62 16.73 4.18 4.51
N ASP A 63 18.07 4.14 4.49
CA ASP A 63 18.87 4.58 3.36
C ASP A 63 18.39 3.92 2.05
N PRO A 64 18.00 4.71 1.03
CA PRO A 64 17.49 4.18 -0.22
C PRO A 64 18.41 3.22 -0.96
N ASN A 65 19.72 3.32 -0.73
CA ASN A 65 20.74 2.54 -1.44
C ASN A 65 21.23 1.34 -0.63
N SER A 66 20.70 1.11 0.58
CA SER A 66 21.19 0.05 1.45
C SER A 66 20.62 -1.33 1.10
N PRO A 67 21.43 -2.40 1.16
CA PRO A 67 20.94 -3.77 0.99
C PRO A 67 19.94 -4.17 2.09
N GLU A 68 20.07 -3.62 3.30
CA GLU A 68 19.18 -3.86 4.43
C GLU A 68 17.74 -3.43 4.08
N ARG A 69 17.56 -2.33 3.35
CA ARG A 69 16.25 -1.87 2.91
C ARG A 69 15.56 -2.89 2.01
N VAL A 70 16.30 -3.50 1.09
CA VAL A 70 15.80 -4.54 0.17
C VAL A 70 15.43 -5.80 0.95
N ALA A 71 16.27 -6.22 1.89
CA ALA A 71 16.01 -7.36 2.76
C ALA A 71 14.77 -7.15 3.64
N PHE A 72 14.64 -5.95 4.23
CA PHE A 72 13.50 -5.56 5.05
C PHE A 72 12.18 -5.61 4.27
N VAL A 73 12.13 -5.00 3.08
CA VAL A 73 10.92 -5.03 2.23
C VAL A 73 10.52 -6.45 1.88
N SER A 74 11.49 -7.28 1.47
CA SER A 74 11.23 -8.67 1.09
C SER A 74 10.63 -9.47 2.24
N ARG A 75 11.19 -9.31 3.46
CA ARG A 75 10.70 -9.99 4.66
C ARG A 75 9.34 -9.45 5.12
N ALA A 76 9.14 -8.13 5.09
CA ALA A 76 7.88 -7.49 5.45
C ALA A 76 6.74 -7.92 4.53
N LEU A 77 6.97 -7.97 3.22
CA LEU A 77 6.00 -8.47 2.24
C LEU A 77 5.68 -9.94 2.48
N LYS A 78 6.69 -10.79 2.71
CA LYS A 78 6.48 -12.20 3.03
C LYS A 78 5.64 -12.38 4.29
N TRP A 79 5.98 -11.69 5.38
CA TRP A 79 5.19 -11.75 6.63
C TRP A 79 3.74 -11.29 6.38
N SER A 80 3.56 -10.16 5.69
CA SER A 80 2.23 -9.60 5.41
C SER A 80 1.34 -10.48 4.53
N SER A 81 1.88 -11.51 3.87
CA SER A 81 1.07 -12.47 3.11
C SER A 81 0.18 -13.34 3.98
N GLY A 82 0.48 -13.47 5.29
CA GLY A 82 -0.29 -14.29 6.23
C GLY A 82 -0.46 -15.75 5.80
N GLY A 83 0.47 -16.29 4.99
CA GLY A 83 0.36 -17.66 4.47
C GLY A 83 -0.66 -17.86 3.34
N SER A 84 -1.31 -16.80 2.84
CA SER A 84 -2.37 -16.86 1.83
C SER A 84 -1.90 -17.22 0.39
N GLY A 85 -0.62 -17.57 0.20
CA GLY A 85 -0.02 -17.78 -1.12
C GLY A 85 0.14 -16.51 -1.97
N ARG A 86 -0.29 -15.35 -1.45
CA ARG A 86 -0.13 -14.03 -2.08
C ARG A 86 1.28 -13.49 -1.89
N LEU A 87 1.73 -12.65 -2.81
CA LEU A 87 3.04 -11.98 -2.76
C LEU A 87 3.04 -10.73 -1.85
N GLY A 88 2.40 -10.83 -0.67
CA GLY A 88 2.27 -9.76 0.32
C GLY A 88 0.92 -9.05 0.33
N HIS A 89 0.68 -8.25 1.37
CA HIS A 89 -0.59 -7.57 1.61
C HIS A 89 -0.76 -6.35 0.68
N PRO A 90 -1.92 -6.18 0.01
CA PRO A 90 -2.14 -5.07 -0.93
C PRO A 90 -1.91 -3.69 -0.30
N ARG A 91 -2.32 -3.50 0.96
CA ARG A 91 -2.11 -2.24 1.69
C ARG A 91 -0.63 -1.93 1.90
N LEU A 92 0.19 -2.94 2.17
CA LEU A 92 1.63 -2.73 2.35
C LEU A 92 2.28 -2.32 1.03
N HIS A 93 1.94 -2.99 -0.07
CA HIS A 93 2.36 -2.58 -1.42
C HIS A 93 2.02 -1.12 -1.72
N GLN A 94 0.80 -0.69 -1.39
CA GLN A 94 0.38 0.71 -1.57
C GLN A 94 1.25 1.68 -0.78
N LEU A 95 1.52 1.40 0.51
CA LEU A 95 2.32 2.28 1.37
C LEU A 95 3.79 2.38 0.89
N LEU A 96 4.37 1.27 0.45
CA LEU A 96 5.71 1.25 -0.12
C LEU A 96 5.77 2.04 -1.44
N ALA A 97 4.78 1.86 -2.31
CA ALA A 97 4.66 2.59 -3.58
C ALA A 97 4.54 4.10 -3.35
N LEU A 98 3.71 4.55 -2.40
CA LEU A 98 3.58 5.97 -2.05
C LEU A 98 4.90 6.55 -1.52
N THR A 99 5.64 5.78 -0.72
CA THR A 99 6.94 6.19 -0.21
C THR A 99 7.97 6.33 -1.35
N LEU A 100 8.01 5.37 -2.26
CA LEU A 100 8.89 5.40 -3.44
C LEU A 100 8.51 6.53 -4.41
N ASP A 101 7.22 6.79 -4.61
CA ASP A 101 6.73 7.89 -5.43
C ASP A 101 7.16 9.24 -4.86
N ARG A 102 7.01 9.45 -3.54
CA ARG A 102 7.52 10.65 -2.86
C ARG A 102 9.03 10.81 -3.02
N ILE A 103 9.80 9.71 -2.88
CA ILE A 103 11.25 9.74 -3.11
C ILE A 103 11.54 10.16 -4.56
N GLY A 104 10.87 9.55 -5.54
CA GLY A 104 11.02 9.91 -6.96
C GLY A 104 10.72 11.39 -7.24
N GLN A 105 9.64 11.91 -6.67
CA GLN A 105 9.29 13.33 -6.79
C GLN A 105 10.40 14.25 -6.26
N LEU A 106 10.98 13.93 -5.09
CA LEU A 106 12.07 14.70 -4.49
C LEU A 106 13.37 14.63 -5.30
N PHE A 107 13.74 13.45 -5.81
CA PHE A 107 15.00 13.26 -6.54
C PHE A 107 14.94 13.79 -7.98
N PHE A 108 13.80 13.61 -8.67
CA PHE A 108 13.65 14.00 -10.07
C PHE A 108 12.96 15.36 -10.25
N GLY A 109 12.51 16.00 -9.16
CA GLY A 109 11.80 17.29 -9.20
C GLY A 109 10.45 17.20 -9.91
N VAL A 110 9.84 16.01 -9.94
CA VAL A 110 8.56 15.78 -10.62
C VAL A 110 7.43 16.28 -9.73
N PRO A 111 6.48 17.08 -10.25
CA PRO A 111 5.36 17.56 -9.46
C PRO A 111 4.52 16.39 -8.93
N PRO A 112 3.91 16.52 -7.74
CA PRO A 112 3.06 15.47 -7.18
C PRO A 112 1.91 15.18 -8.13
N LYS A 113 1.68 13.91 -8.46
CA LYS A 113 0.47 13.51 -9.18
C LYS A 113 -0.73 13.90 -8.32
N GLN A 114 -1.56 14.82 -8.81
CA GLN A 114 -2.86 15.11 -8.21
C GLN A 114 -3.65 13.80 -8.25
N THR A 115 -3.84 13.17 -7.10
CA THR A 115 -4.73 12.00 -7.02
C THR A 115 -6.15 12.54 -7.12
N SER A 116 -6.67 12.66 -8.34
CA SER A 116 -8.11 12.77 -8.50
C SER A 116 -8.72 11.53 -7.87
N SER A 117 -9.46 11.75 -6.78
CA SER A 117 -10.38 10.78 -6.20
C SER A 117 -11.20 10.17 -7.35
N TYR A 118 -11.18 8.84 -7.47
CA TYR A 118 -11.69 8.03 -8.59
C TYR A 118 -10.89 8.11 -9.91
N GLY A 119 -9.87 7.25 -10.09
CA GLY A 119 -9.24 7.09 -11.42
C GLY A 119 -7.89 6.38 -11.49
N GLY A 120 -7.64 5.37 -10.65
CA GLY A 120 -6.44 4.53 -10.78
C GLY A 120 -6.55 3.53 -11.94
N LEU A 121 -5.53 2.66 -12.10
CA LEU A 121 -5.52 1.53 -13.05
C LEU A 121 -6.80 0.67 -12.99
N LEU A 122 -7.38 0.50 -11.79
CA LEU A 122 -8.65 -0.21 -11.59
C LEU A 122 -9.88 0.58 -12.09
N GLY A 123 -9.83 1.92 -12.03
CA GLY A 123 -10.86 2.80 -12.56
C GLY A 123 -10.91 2.74 -14.08
N ASN A 124 -9.76 2.74 -14.75
CA ASN A 124 -9.71 2.59 -16.21
C ASN A 124 -10.28 1.23 -16.67
N LEU A 125 -10.04 0.16 -15.92
CA LEU A 125 -10.58 -1.17 -16.22
C LEU A 125 -12.11 -1.24 -16.02
N LEU A 126 -12.63 -0.64 -14.94
CA LEU A 126 -14.07 -0.57 -14.70
C LEU A 126 -14.79 0.32 -15.73
N SER A 127 -14.18 1.44 -16.13
CA SER A 127 -14.71 2.29 -17.19
C SER A 127 -14.72 1.59 -18.55
N SER A 128 -13.70 0.77 -18.87
CA SER A 128 -13.72 -0.06 -20.09
C SER A 128 -14.75 -1.18 -20.03
N LEU A 129 -15.06 -1.72 -18.84
CA LEU A 129 -16.04 -2.78 -18.68
C LEU A 129 -17.48 -2.24 -18.70
N MET A 130 -17.71 -1.05 -18.15
CA MET A 130 -19.04 -0.41 -18.09
C MET A 130 -19.34 0.47 -19.31
N GLY A 131 -18.32 0.94 -20.03
CA GLY A 131 -18.46 1.73 -21.26
C GLY A 131 -18.77 0.91 -22.52
N SER A 132 -18.98 -0.41 -22.39
CA SER A 132 -19.22 -1.31 -23.53
C SER A 132 -20.68 -1.78 -23.66
N SER A 133 -21.62 -1.23 -22.90
CA SER A 133 -23.02 -1.71 -22.86
C SER A 133 -24.09 -0.69 -23.25
N GLU A 134 -23.78 0.34 -24.03
CA GLU A 134 -24.81 1.25 -24.60
C GLU A 134 -24.48 1.64 -26.04
N GLN A 135 -24.55 0.66 -26.96
CA GLN A 135 -24.85 0.97 -28.35
C GLN A 135 -25.37 -0.30 -29.04
N GLU A 136 -26.68 -0.51 -29.01
CA GLU A 136 -27.44 -1.18 -30.09
C GLU A 136 -28.95 -1.23 -29.78
N GLY A 137 -29.74 -0.75 -30.76
CA GLY A 137 -31.10 -1.24 -31.04
C GLY A 137 -32.28 -0.49 -30.39
N GLU A 138 -33.01 0.31 -31.17
CA GLU A 138 -34.23 -0.20 -31.84
C GLU A 138 -34.83 0.81 -32.84
N ASP A 139 -35.31 0.23 -33.93
CA ASP A 139 -35.86 0.82 -35.13
C ASP A 139 -37.39 1.00 -35.01
N SER A 140 -37.92 2.04 -35.65
CA SER A 140 -39.22 2.10 -36.34
C SER A 140 -40.57 2.07 -35.58
N GLN A 141 -41.37 3.11 -35.93
CA GLN A 141 -42.79 3.14 -36.30
C GLN A 141 -43.91 3.63 -35.34
N ASP A 142 -44.66 4.57 -35.92
CA ASP A 142 -46.10 4.86 -35.78
C ASP A 142 -46.56 5.81 -34.66
N ASP A 143 -46.75 7.09 -35.01
CA ASP A 143 -47.78 7.90 -34.37
C ASP A 143 -48.62 8.61 -35.45
N SER A 144 -49.70 7.94 -35.79
CA SER A 144 -50.80 8.43 -36.62
C SER A 144 -51.56 9.54 -35.89
N SER A 145 -51.66 10.74 -36.48
CA SER A 145 -52.64 11.76 -36.05
C SER A 145 -53.54 12.19 -37.20
N PRO A 146 -54.86 11.87 -37.17
CA PRO A 146 -55.82 12.38 -38.13
C PRO A 146 -56.54 13.67 -37.67
N ILE A 147 -56.61 14.62 -38.60
CA ILE A 147 -57.71 15.57 -38.90
C ILE A 147 -58.00 16.67 -37.86
N GLU A 148 -57.67 17.93 -38.20
CA GLU A 148 -58.43 19.11 -37.74
C GLU A 148 -59.44 19.54 -38.80
N LEU A 149 -60.65 19.84 -38.34
CA LEU A 149 -61.76 20.47 -39.04
C LEU A 149 -61.59 22.00 -38.96
N ASP A 150 -61.50 22.67 -40.11
CA ASP A 150 -62.27 23.87 -40.48
C ASP A 150 -62.08 24.22 -41.97
#